data_AF-A0A6G3WJX0-F1
#
_entry.id   AF-A0A6G3WJX0-F1
#
_cell.length_a   1.000
_cell.length_b   1.000
_cell.length_c   1.000
_cell.angle_alpha   90.00
_cell.angle_beta   90.00
_cell.angle_gamma   90.00
#
_symmetry.space_group_name_H-M   'P 1'
#
loop_
_entity.id
_entity.type
_entity.pdbx_description
1 polymer ?
#
loop_
_entity_poly.entity_id
_entity_poly.type
_entity_poly.pdbx_seq_one_letter_code
_entity_poly.pdbx_strand_id
1 'polypeptide(L)' 'MIDVLVVGGGPAGLAAAIRAASAGLEAVVVEPRTTPVDKA' A
#
# COMPACT_ATOMS: atom_id res chain seq x y z
N MET A 1 -14.65 -3.27 -5.68
CA MET A 1 -14.71 -1.85 -6.13
C MET A 1 -13.64 -1.19 -5.32
N ILE A 2 -12.58 -0.67 -5.95
CA ILE A 2 -11.46 -0.14 -5.16
C ILE A 2 -11.86 1.23 -4.60
N ASP A 3 -11.91 1.35 -3.29
CA ASP A 3 -12.16 2.63 -2.60
C ASP A 3 -10.88 3.47 -2.52
N VAL A 4 -9.73 2.81 -2.34
CA VAL A 4 -8.42 3.47 -2.20
C VAL A 4 -7.36 2.74 -3.03
N LEU A 5 -6.73 3.48 -3.95
CA LEU A 5 -5.53 3.03 -4.66
C LEU A 5 -4.29 3.69 -4.07
N VAL A 6 -3.35 2.88 -3.57
CA VAL A 6 -2.05 3.35 -3.05
C VAL A 6 -0.95 2.99 -4.05
N VAL A 7 -0.22 4.01 -4.50
CA VAL A 7 0.92 3.84 -5.42
C VAL A 7 2.22 3.86 -4.62
N GLY A 8 2.91 2.72 -4.56
CA GLY A 8 4.16 2.49 -3.84
C GLY A 8 3.97 1.65 -2.56
N GLY A 9 4.74 0.57 -2.45
CA GLY A 9 4.75 -0.37 -1.33
C GLY A 9 5.79 -0.05 -0.25
N GLY A 10 6.21 1.21 -0.17
CA GLY A 10 7.10 1.68 0.90
C GLY A 10 6.37 1.82 2.25
N PRO A 11 7.10 2.16 3.34
CA PRO A 11 6.52 2.26 4.68
C PRO A 11 5.30 3.18 4.76
N ALA A 12 5.35 4.35 4.11
CA ALA A 12 4.23 5.29 4.08
C ALA A 12 3.01 4.74 3.32
N GLY A 13 3.23 4.11 2.16
CA GLY A 13 2.17 3.51 1.36
C GLY A 13 1.48 2.35 2.08
N LEU A 14 2.27 1.46 2.68
CA LEU A 14 1.72 0.36 3.49
C LEU A 14 0.97 0.87 4.72
N ALA A 15 1.49 1.88 5.41
CA ALA A 15 0.79 2.50 6.54
C ALA A 15 -0.57 3.10 6.11
N ALA A 16 -0.61 3.76 4.96
CA ALA A 16 -1.85 4.30 4.39
C ALA A 16 -2.85 3.18 4.03
N ALA A 17 -2.39 2.11 3.37
CA ALA A 17 -3.22 0.97 2.99
C ALA A 17 -3.81 0.25 4.23
N ILE A 18 -2.98 0.03 5.25
CA ILE A 18 -3.42 -0.55 6.52
C ILE A 18 -4.48 0.34 7.18
N ARG A 19 -4.27 1.66 7.20
CA ARG A 19 -5.24 2.57 7.79
C ARG A 19 -6.57 2.58 7.03
N ALA A 20 -6.54 2.54 5.70
CA ALA A 20 -7.73 2.45 4.85
C ALA A 20 -8.49 1.14 5.11
N ALA A 21 -7.79 0.01 5.15
CA ALA A 21 -8.39 -1.29 5.49
C ALA A 21 -9.00 -1.30 6.89
N SER A 22 -8.31 -0.74 7.90
CA SER A 22 -8.85 -0.60 9.27
C SER A 22 -10.05 0.34 9.37
N ALA A 23 -10.27 1.21 8.38
CA ALA A 23 -11.46 2.04 8.26
C ALA A 23 -12.61 1.36 7.49
N GLY A 24 -12.42 0.11 7.05
CA GLY A 24 -13.41 -0.67 6.30
C GLY A 24 -13.41 -0.44 4.78
N LEU A 25 -12.38 0.19 4.23
CA LEU A 25 -12.26 0.48 2.79
C LEU A 25 -11.52 -0.64 2.05
N GLU A 26 -11.92 -0.93 0.80
CA GLU A 26 -11.18 -1.78 -0.12
C GLU A 26 -9.93 -1.02 -0.62
N ALA A 27 -8.76 -1.37 -0.07
CA ALA A 27 -7.48 -0.76 -0.44
C ALA A 27 -6.65 -1.68 -1.34
N VAL A 28 -6.17 -1.15 -2.47
CA VAL A 28 -5.24 -1.84 -3.39
C VAL A 28 -3.90 -1.11 -3.41
N VAL A 29 -2.81 -1.84 -3.22
CA VAL A 29 -1.44 -1.32 -3.31
C VAL A 29 -0.82 -1.76 -4.62
N VAL A 30 -0.26 -0.82 -5.37
CA VAL A 30 0.52 -1.09 -6.59
C VAL A 30 1.96 -0.70 -6.32
N GLU A 31 2.85 -1.70 -6.29
CA GLU A 31 4.30 -1.52 -6.18
C GLU A 31 4.97 -2.15 -7.41
N PRO A 32 5.64 -1.34 -8.25
CA PRO A 32 6.26 -1.86 -9.48
C PRO A 32 7.51 -2.73 -9.22
N ARG A 33 8.14 -2.63 -8.05
CA ARG A 33 9.32 -3.42 -7.70
C ARG A 33 8.93 -4.75 -7.09
N THR A 34 9.59 -5.81 -7.53
CA THR A 34 9.62 -7.07 -6.79
C THR A 34 10.41 -6.91 -5.49
N THR A 35 9.93 -7.47 -4.38
CA THR A 35 10.59 -7.40 -3.08
C THR A 35 11.78 -8.38 -2.99
N PRO A 36 12.80 -8.11 -2.16
CA PRO A 36 12.93 -6.99 -1.22
C PRO A 36 13.59 -5.76 -1.84
N VAL A 37 13.11 -4.57 -1.45
CA VAL A 37 13.82 -3.32 -1.72
C VAL A 37 14.96 -3.23 -0.72
N ASP A 38 16.20 -3.37 -1.18
CA ASP A 38 17.37 -3.10 -0.36
C ASP A 38 17.33 -1.63 0.10
N LYS A 39 17.42 -1.44 1.41
CA LYS A 39 17.35 -0.15 2.10
C LYS A 39 18.65 0.13 2.87
N ALA A 40 19.75 -0.51 2.49
CA ALA A 40 21.09 -0.13 2.94
C ALA A 40 21.48 1.26 2.43
#